data_AF-A0A9D6KRG4-F1
#
_entry.id   AF-A0A9D6KRG4-F1
#
_cell.length_a   1.000
_cell.length_b   1.000
_cell.length_c   1.000
_cell.angle_alpha   90.00
_cell.angle_beta   90.00
_cell.angle_gamma   90.00
#
_symmetry.space_group_name_H-M   'P 1'
#
loop_
_entity.id
_entity.type
_entity.pdbx_description
1 polymer ?
#
loop_
_entity_poly.entity_id
_entity_poly.type
_entity_poly.pdbx_seq_one_letter_code
_entity_poly.pdbx_strand_id
1 'polypeptide(L)'
;MKKLLLTSALSAAGFVMATSVMAHEIDRGHDDGATPVTIAVFGDWPYNQNLLDNAPLLIDSINADKKVSLVMHVGDIHSGSAACTSADILPPIATSNPGWNQKVYYQFQQFDKPVVYTPGDNEWTDCHKSKEKSSGAPLKELAAVRSLFFARPGHTLGMDVKPVWSQAQHFDPAYPADAQFVENTMWMDGKVLFVTVNMPGSNNDTLPWSGAFSNPTAQDQEVAERTDADVRWLQSAFQMAEKTHARAVVIGQQADMWDPEALASNELYNYTPYVQKLAELALDFGGPVLLLNGDSHVYGADQPLADPASATGKIHNTVAVPNLTRITVQGSTNAPAEWLRLTIDPRTPQVFSWENVPYCKDPLSSCK
;
A
#
# COMPACT_ATOMS: atom_id res chain seq x y z
N MET A 1 -81.54 -26.09 -2.56
CA MET A 1 -80.37 -25.36 -2.00
C MET A 1 -79.14 -26.24 -2.12
N LYS A 2 -78.31 -26.01 -3.14
CA LYS A 2 -76.99 -26.65 -3.32
C LYS A 2 -76.02 -25.53 -3.70
N LYS A 3 -75.02 -25.26 -2.85
CA LYS A 3 -74.01 -24.23 -3.06
C LYS A 3 -72.87 -24.80 -3.91
N LEU A 4 -72.49 -24.01 -4.91
CA LEU A 4 -71.45 -24.26 -5.91
C LEU A 4 -70.05 -24.04 -5.31
N LEU A 5 -69.11 -24.87 -5.74
CA LEU A 5 -67.66 -24.80 -5.49
C LEU A 5 -67.02 -23.63 -6.25
N LEU A 6 -66.07 -22.94 -5.62
CA LEU A 6 -65.09 -22.09 -6.28
C LEU A 6 -63.68 -22.57 -5.89
N THR A 7 -62.99 -23.13 -6.88
CA THR A 7 -61.55 -23.42 -6.87
C THR A 7 -60.81 -22.18 -7.35
N SER A 8 -59.96 -21.61 -6.50
CA SER A 8 -59.05 -20.51 -6.85
C SER A 8 -57.65 -21.06 -7.07
N ALA A 9 -57.17 -21.00 -8.31
CA ALA A 9 -55.78 -21.19 -8.66
C ALA A 9 -55.01 -19.90 -8.36
N LEU A 10 -53.93 -19.97 -7.56
CA LEU A 10 -52.99 -18.86 -7.39
C LEU A 10 -51.87 -18.98 -8.41
N SER A 11 -51.74 -17.96 -9.25
CA SER A 11 -50.65 -17.76 -10.20
C SER A 11 -49.34 -17.44 -9.48
N ALA A 12 -48.27 -18.13 -9.85
CA ALA A 12 -46.91 -17.76 -9.50
C ALA A 12 -46.49 -16.53 -10.32
N ALA A 13 -46.13 -15.44 -9.65
CA ALA A 13 -45.45 -14.29 -10.23
C ALA A 13 -44.10 -14.13 -9.51
N GLY A 14 -43.03 -14.14 -10.29
CA GLY A 14 -41.66 -14.16 -9.81
C GLY A 14 -41.22 -12.88 -9.12
N PHE A 15 -40.23 -13.03 -8.25
CA PHE A 15 -39.41 -11.95 -7.74
C PHE A 15 -37.96 -12.26 -8.12
N VAL A 16 -37.46 -11.57 -9.15
CA VAL A 16 -36.03 -11.36 -9.38
C VAL A 16 -35.82 -9.87 -9.17
N MET A 17 -35.35 -9.47 -7.99
CA MET A 17 -34.72 -8.17 -7.77
C MET A 17 -33.78 -8.27 -6.57
N ALA A 18 -32.49 -8.42 -6.86
CA ALA A 18 -31.41 -8.09 -5.93
C ALA A 18 -30.11 -7.83 -6.72
N THR A 19 -30.14 -6.89 -7.67
CA THR A 19 -28.94 -6.40 -8.37
C THR A 19 -29.13 -4.93 -8.73
N SER A 20 -28.91 -4.00 -7.79
CA SER A 20 -28.65 -2.57 -8.08
C SER A 20 -28.64 -1.69 -6.82
N VAL A 21 -27.70 -1.91 -5.90
CA VAL A 21 -27.40 -0.88 -4.86
C VAL A 21 -25.97 -0.33 -4.98
N MET A 22 -25.08 -0.99 -5.73
CA MET A 22 -23.69 -0.54 -5.90
C MET A 22 -23.45 0.50 -7.01
N ALA A 23 -24.50 0.94 -7.71
CA ALA A 23 -24.34 1.73 -8.94
C ALA A 23 -24.76 3.21 -8.83
N HIS A 24 -25.26 3.69 -7.67
CA HIS A 24 -25.89 5.01 -7.61
C HIS A 24 -25.18 6.07 -6.74
N GLU A 25 -24.08 5.74 -6.06
CA GLU A 25 -23.30 6.75 -5.30
C GLU A 25 -22.01 7.21 -6.02
N ILE A 26 -21.71 6.68 -7.21
CA ILE A 26 -20.40 6.84 -7.87
C ILE A 26 -20.40 7.93 -8.97
N ASP A 27 -21.49 8.66 -9.19
CA ASP A 27 -21.58 9.67 -10.27
C ASP A 27 -21.40 11.13 -9.78
N ARG A 28 -20.77 11.33 -8.62
CA ARG A 28 -20.40 12.68 -8.12
C ARG A 28 -18.89 12.89 -7.94
N GLY A 29 -18.06 11.99 -8.48
CA GLY A 29 -16.69 12.34 -8.80
C GLY A 29 -16.70 13.20 -10.06
N HIS A 30 -16.06 14.36 -10.03
CA HIS A 30 -15.83 15.16 -11.24
C HIS A 30 -15.41 14.23 -12.40
N ASP A 31 -15.97 14.44 -13.60
CA ASP A 31 -15.31 14.00 -14.83
C ASP A 31 -14.05 14.85 -15.00
N ASP A 32 -13.09 14.62 -14.12
CA ASP A 32 -11.74 15.10 -14.28
C ASP A 32 -11.26 14.36 -15.52
N GLY A 33 -11.15 15.09 -16.64
CA GLY A 33 -10.60 14.57 -17.88
C GLY A 33 -9.21 13.94 -17.64
N ALA A 34 -8.51 13.56 -18.70
CA ALA A 34 -7.15 13.03 -18.59
C ALA A 34 -6.10 14.10 -18.16
N THR A 35 -6.40 14.94 -17.18
CA THR A 35 -5.53 15.98 -16.64
C THR A 35 -4.33 15.33 -15.96
N PRO A 36 -3.11 15.87 -16.14
CA PRO A 36 -1.93 15.35 -15.46
C PRO A 36 -2.08 15.43 -13.95
N VAL A 37 -1.55 14.41 -13.28
CA VAL A 37 -1.50 14.32 -11.81
C VAL A 37 -0.03 14.27 -11.40
N THR A 38 0.37 15.06 -10.40
CA THR A 38 1.71 14.98 -9.82
C THR A 38 1.59 14.61 -8.35
N ILE A 39 2.30 13.57 -7.92
CA ILE A 39 2.34 13.14 -6.52
C ILE A 39 3.77 13.14 -5.99
N ALA A 40 3.93 13.32 -4.69
CA ALA A 40 5.17 13.05 -3.99
C ALA A 40 5.14 11.61 -3.44
N VAL A 41 6.18 10.82 -3.69
CA VAL A 41 6.30 9.45 -3.18
C VAL A 41 7.58 9.34 -2.35
N PHE A 42 7.47 8.77 -1.15
CA PHE A 42 8.62 8.43 -0.32
C PHE A 42 8.28 7.24 0.57
N GLY A 43 9.28 6.67 1.24
CA GLY A 43 9.15 5.54 2.15
C GLY A 43 10.42 5.43 2.97
N ASP A 44 10.50 4.42 3.82
CA ASP A 44 11.69 4.15 4.62
C ASP A 44 12.16 5.39 5.42
N TRP A 45 11.19 6.10 6.03
CA TRP A 45 11.40 7.40 6.64
C TRP A 45 10.53 7.56 7.90
N PRO A 46 11.02 8.08 9.03
CA PRO A 46 12.33 8.69 9.27
C PRO A 46 13.26 7.75 10.04
N TYR A 47 14.05 6.92 9.37
CA TYR A 47 14.83 5.81 9.95
C TYR A 47 15.78 6.14 11.13
N ASN A 48 15.95 7.42 11.47
CA ASN A 48 16.63 7.86 12.68
C ASN A 48 15.96 9.12 13.27
N GLN A 49 16.33 9.46 14.52
CA GLN A 49 15.80 10.66 15.18
C GLN A 49 16.18 11.95 14.45
N ASN A 50 17.33 11.99 13.75
CA ASN A 50 17.76 13.17 13.00
C ASN A 50 16.80 13.50 11.84
N LEU A 51 16.35 12.50 11.08
CA LEU A 51 15.34 12.66 10.03
C LEU A 51 14.00 13.12 10.60
N LEU A 52 13.61 12.57 11.76
CA LEU A 52 12.36 12.96 12.42
C LEU A 52 12.43 14.41 12.96
N ASP A 53 13.56 14.81 13.55
CA ASP A 53 13.79 16.18 14.03
C ASP A 53 13.86 17.19 12.88
N ASN A 54 14.32 16.76 11.70
CA ASN A 54 14.38 17.55 10.48
C ASN A 54 13.20 17.31 9.53
N ALA A 55 12.10 16.70 10.00
CA ALA A 55 10.89 16.50 9.20
C ALA A 55 10.37 17.76 8.49
N PRO A 56 10.47 18.99 9.07
CA PRO A 56 10.10 20.20 8.36
C PRO A 56 10.80 20.38 7.01
N LEU A 57 12.03 19.90 6.81
CA LEU A 57 12.72 20.00 5.52
C LEU A 57 12.01 19.22 4.40
N LEU A 58 11.56 18.00 4.70
CA LEU A 58 10.78 17.18 3.77
C LEU A 58 9.40 17.79 3.52
N ILE A 59 8.70 18.13 4.62
CA ILE A 59 7.34 18.67 4.58
C ILE A 59 7.30 19.99 3.79
N ASP A 60 8.20 20.92 4.09
CA ASP A 60 8.28 22.22 3.41
C ASP A 60 8.66 22.05 1.93
N SER A 61 9.56 21.10 1.61
CA SER A 61 9.95 20.79 0.23
C SER A 61 8.74 20.33 -0.62
N ILE A 62 7.91 19.44 -0.07
CA ILE A 62 6.71 18.92 -0.74
C ILE A 62 5.61 20.00 -0.78
N ASN A 63 5.30 20.67 0.33
CA ASN A 63 4.25 21.70 0.40
C ASN A 63 4.56 22.94 -0.49
N ALA A 64 5.84 23.24 -0.70
CA ALA A 64 6.28 24.30 -1.60
C ALA A 64 5.98 23.99 -3.07
N ASP A 65 5.94 22.71 -3.46
CA ASP A 65 5.65 22.29 -4.82
C ASP A 65 4.15 22.33 -5.13
N LYS A 66 3.74 23.35 -5.88
CA LYS A 66 2.34 23.58 -6.24
C LYS A 66 1.78 22.60 -7.26
N LYS A 67 2.61 21.75 -7.88
CA LYS A 67 2.14 20.69 -8.77
C LYS A 67 1.71 19.45 -8.00
N VAL A 68 2.32 19.18 -6.84
CA VAL A 68 2.01 18.01 -6.03
C VAL A 68 0.58 18.13 -5.50
N SER A 69 -0.27 17.16 -5.81
CA SER A 69 -1.67 17.09 -5.36
C SER A 69 -1.89 16.06 -4.26
N LEU A 70 -0.96 15.13 -4.05
CA LEU A 70 -1.05 14.05 -3.06
C LEU A 70 0.34 13.55 -2.68
N VAL A 71 0.45 13.01 -1.47
CA VAL A 71 1.64 12.38 -0.92
C VAL A 71 1.36 10.89 -0.69
N MET A 72 2.27 10.02 -1.12
CA MET A 72 2.20 8.58 -0.89
C MET A 72 3.43 8.12 -0.08
N HIS A 73 3.18 7.52 1.08
CA HIS A 73 4.19 6.84 1.88
C HIS A 73 4.10 5.34 1.66
N VAL A 74 5.16 4.72 1.12
CA VAL A 74 5.15 3.31 0.71
C VAL A 74 5.54 2.31 1.81
N GLY A 75 5.77 2.76 3.04
CA GLY A 75 6.01 1.85 4.18
C GLY A 75 7.28 2.19 4.95
N ASP A 76 7.48 1.51 6.07
CA ASP A 76 8.62 1.65 6.98
C ASP A 76 8.80 3.08 7.54
N ILE A 77 7.90 3.44 8.47
CA ILE A 77 7.99 4.60 9.33
C ILE A 77 8.99 4.47 10.49
N HIS A 78 9.72 3.37 10.61
CA HIS A 78 10.99 3.31 11.35
C HIS A 78 11.99 2.34 10.72
N SER A 79 13.24 2.37 11.20
CA SER A 79 14.24 1.41 10.73
C SER A 79 14.04 0.04 11.36
N GLY A 80 14.43 -1.00 10.63
CA GLY A 80 14.54 -2.40 11.10
C GLY A 80 15.59 -2.63 12.21
N SER A 81 15.99 -1.57 12.91
CA SER A 81 16.85 -1.58 14.11
C SER A 81 16.36 -0.64 15.22
N ALA A 82 15.30 0.13 14.94
CA ALA A 82 14.60 0.90 15.95
C ALA A 82 13.76 -0.04 16.81
N ALA A 83 13.36 0.43 17.99
CA ALA A 83 12.44 -0.34 18.81
C ALA A 83 11.01 -0.03 18.41
N CYS A 84 10.18 -1.07 18.30
CA CYS A 84 8.74 -0.95 18.15
C CYS A 84 8.06 -0.41 19.41
N THR A 85 6.74 -0.25 19.37
CA THR A 85 6.00 0.53 20.35
C THR A 85 5.63 -0.23 21.62
N SER A 86 5.77 -1.56 21.62
CA SER A 86 5.22 -2.45 22.64
C SER A 86 3.70 -2.30 22.75
N ALA A 87 3.04 -2.20 21.60
CA ALA A 87 1.59 -2.01 21.51
C ALA A 87 0.84 -3.08 22.33
N ASP A 88 -0.09 -2.62 23.19
CA ASP A 88 -0.94 -3.49 24.02
C ASP A 88 -0.15 -4.51 24.88
N ILE A 89 1.06 -4.16 25.32
CA ILE A 89 1.86 -4.94 26.29
C ILE A 89 2.05 -4.09 27.54
N LEU A 90 1.57 -4.58 28.70
CA LEU A 90 1.63 -3.87 29.97
C LEU A 90 2.35 -4.68 31.05
N PRO A 91 3.37 -4.11 31.72
CA PRO A 91 4.02 -2.84 31.40
C PRO A 91 4.72 -2.89 30.02
N PRO A 92 4.92 -1.75 29.34
CA PRO A 92 5.66 -1.72 28.07
C PRO A 92 7.04 -2.34 28.23
N ILE A 93 7.51 -3.02 27.19
CA ILE A 93 8.85 -3.60 27.15
C ILE A 93 9.87 -2.47 27.31
N ALA A 94 10.83 -2.61 28.23
CA ALA A 94 11.72 -1.52 28.62
C ALA A 94 12.55 -0.93 27.46
N THR A 95 12.80 -1.71 26.40
CA THR A 95 13.55 -1.30 25.21
C THR A 95 12.70 -0.64 24.12
N SER A 96 11.37 -0.66 24.26
CA SER A 96 10.39 -0.14 23.29
C SER A 96 10.36 1.39 23.22
N ASN A 97 9.68 1.90 22.20
CA ASN A 97 9.41 3.32 22.01
C ASN A 97 7.92 3.58 21.77
N PRO A 98 7.09 3.60 22.84
CA PRO A 98 5.63 3.67 22.71
C PRO A 98 5.08 4.92 22.00
N GLY A 99 5.89 5.97 21.88
CA GLY A 99 5.52 7.25 21.29
C GLY A 99 5.96 7.45 19.84
N TRP A 100 6.61 6.47 19.21
CA TRP A 100 7.20 6.65 17.88
C TRP A 100 6.13 6.90 16.80
N ASN A 101 5.14 6.01 16.71
CA ASN A 101 4.09 6.09 15.69
C ASN A 101 3.28 7.39 15.80
N GLN A 102 3.05 7.92 17.01
CA GLN A 102 2.36 9.20 17.22
C GLN A 102 3.19 10.39 16.74
N LYS A 103 4.53 10.34 16.86
CA LYS A 103 5.41 11.37 16.31
C LYS A 103 5.38 11.37 14.79
N VAL A 104 5.42 10.19 14.15
CA VAL A 104 5.32 10.10 12.68
C VAL A 104 3.94 10.53 12.20
N TYR A 105 2.87 10.05 12.85
CA TYR A 105 1.50 10.50 12.57
C TYR A 105 1.39 12.02 12.66
N TYR A 106 1.97 12.65 13.69
CA TYR A 106 2.03 14.11 13.79
C TYR A 106 2.68 14.76 12.57
N GLN A 107 3.80 14.23 12.07
CA GLN A 107 4.47 14.74 10.86
C GLN A 107 3.61 14.57 9.61
N PHE A 108 2.95 13.42 9.43
CA PHE A 108 2.03 13.22 8.29
C PHE A 108 0.88 14.23 8.30
N GLN A 109 0.41 14.62 9.49
CA GLN A 109 -0.60 15.66 9.64
C GLN A 109 -0.08 17.09 9.34
N GLN A 110 1.21 17.30 9.04
CA GLN A 110 1.76 18.60 8.66
C GLN A 110 1.85 18.82 7.13
N PHE A 111 1.57 17.80 6.31
CA PHE A 111 1.45 18.00 4.87
C PHE A 111 0.16 18.79 4.56
N ASP A 112 0.28 19.82 3.72
CA ASP A 112 -0.87 20.59 3.21
C ASP A 112 -1.58 19.90 2.03
N LYS A 113 -1.32 18.60 1.88
CA LYS A 113 -1.83 17.70 0.84
C LYS A 113 -2.41 16.44 1.50
N PRO A 114 -3.32 15.73 0.82
CA PRO A 114 -3.71 14.37 1.19
C PRO A 114 -2.49 13.45 1.29
N VAL A 115 -2.41 12.66 2.36
CA VAL A 115 -1.37 11.65 2.57
C VAL A 115 -2.00 10.26 2.57
N VAL A 116 -1.56 9.41 1.66
CA VAL A 116 -1.87 7.97 1.63
C VAL A 116 -0.66 7.22 2.16
N TYR A 117 -0.90 6.22 3.01
CA TYR A 117 0.13 5.41 3.64
C TYR A 117 -0.28 3.93 3.54
N THR A 118 0.70 3.05 3.32
CA THR A 118 0.57 1.60 3.50
C THR A 118 1.68 1.11 4.44
N PRO A 119 1.41 0.18 5.38
CA PRO A 119 2.43 -0.34 6.30
C PRO A 119 3.58 -1.07 5.60
N GLY A 120 4.77 -1.00 6.21
CA GLY A 120 5.91 -1.85 5.88
C GLY A 120 6.16 -2.94 6.91
N ASP A 121 7.25 -3.70 6.82
CA ASP A 121 7.54 -4.77 7.78
C ASP A 121 8.04 -4.23 9.13
N ASN A 122 8.81 -3.13 9.13
CA ASN A 122 9.42 -2.59 10.35
C ASN A 122 8.39 -2.25 11.42
N GLU A 123 7.26 -1.63 11.06
CA GLU A 123 6.24 -1.21 12.04
C GLU A 123 5.57 -2.34 12.79
N TRP A 124 5.66 -3.58 12.32
CA TRP A 124 4.93 -4.68 12.91
C TRP A 124 5.58 -6.06 12.73
N THR A 125 5.75 -6.58 11.51
CA THR A 125 6.23 -7.95 11.30
C THR A 125 7.62 -8.15 11.89
N ASP A 126 8.49 -7.14 11.80
CA ASP A 126 9.86 -7.25 12.29
C ASP A 126 10.00 -7.13 13.81
N CYS A 127 8.96 -6.66 14.52
CA CYS A 127 9.07 -6.25 15.93
C CYS A 127 9.48 -7.35 16.91
N HIS A 128 9.38 -8.61 16.48
CA HIS A 128 9.89 -9.76 17.23
C HIS A 128 11.42 -9.93 17.13
N LYS A 129 12.04 -9.43 16.05
CA LYS A 129 13.46 -9.61 15.74
C LYS A 129 14.33 -8.98 16.82
N SER A 130 15.50 -9.59 17.04
CA SER A 130 16.47 -9.08 18.02
C SER A 130 17.03 -7.71 17.62
N LYS A 131 17.12 -7.42 16.30
CA LYS A 131 17.60 -6.14 15.76
C LYS A 131 16.70 -4.98 16.19
N GLU A 132 15.41 -5.23 16.35
CA GLU A 132 14.41 -4.30 16.88
C GLU A 132 14.14 -4.50 18.38
N LYS A 133 15.10 -5.14 19.05
CA LYS A 133 15.13 -5.34 20.51
C LYS A 133 13.98 -6.20 21.04
N SER A 134 13.37 -7.03 20.19
CA SER A 134 12.22 -7.88 20.52
C SER A 134 11.17 -7.12 21.32
N SER A 135 10.79 -5.96 20.80
CA SER A 135 10.09 -4.91 21.56
C SER A 135 8.59 -4.82 21.26
N GLY A 136 8.08 -5.59 20.30
CA GLY A 136 6.66 -5.61 19.94
C GLY A 136 6.18 -6.99 19.47
N ALA A 137 4.90 -7.28 19.73
CA ALA A 137 4.22 -8.44 19.17
C ALA A 137 3.61 -8.07 17.81
N PRO A 138 3.93 -8.75 16.70
CA PRO A 138 3.56 -8.31 15.35
C PRO A 138 2.09 -7.92 15.18
N LEU A 139 1.16 -8.80 15.55
CA LEU A 139 -0.27 -8.51 15.39
C LEU A 139 -0.79 -7.37 16.27
N LYS A 140 -0.16 -7.12 17.43
CA LYS A 140 -0.54 -5.98 18.29
C LYS A 140 -0.03 -4.67 17.71
N GLU A 141 1.17 -4.68 17.14
CA GLU A 141 1.75 -3.52 16.47
C GLU A 141 0.95 -3.16 15.21
N LEU A 142 0.57 -4.15 14.37
CA LEU A 142 -0.31 -3.92 13.22
C LEU A 142 -1.67 -3.34 13.65
N ALA A 143 -2.28 -3.88 14.71
CA ALA A 143 -3.52 -3.34 15.25
C ALA A 143 -3.37 -1.88 15.73
N ALA A 144 -2.23 -1.53 16.32
CA ALA A 144 -1.94 -0.16 16.74
C ALA A 144 -1.70 0.79 15.55
N VAL A 145 -1.00 0.33 14.50
CA VAL A 145 -0.83 1.07 13.24
C VAL A 145 -2.20 1.36 12.62
N ARG A 146 -3.05 0.35 12.45
CA ARG A 146 -4.44 0.48 11.95
C ARG A 146 -5.25 1.46 12.79
N SER A 147 -5.18 1.34 14.11
CA SER A 147 -5.95 2.20 15.03
C SER A 147 -5.51 3.67 15.01
N LEU A 148 -4.26 3.96 14.68
CA LEU A 148 -3.73 5.33 14.64
C LEU A 148 -3.85 5.95 13.25
N PHE A 149 -3.24 5.32 12.23
CA PHE A 149 -3.13 5.87 10.89
C PHE A 149 -4.39 5.68 10.05
N PHE A 150 -5.24 4.71 10.40
CA PHE A 150 -6.42 4.33 9.62
C PHE A 150 -7.71 4.39 10.47
N ALA A 151 -7.71 5.21 11.53
CA ALA A 151 -8.85 5.41 12.44
C ALA A 151 -10.14 5.88 11.73
N ARG A 152 -10.02 6.43 10.52
CA ARG A 152 -11.11 6.87 9.67
C ARG A 152 -11.02 6.20 8.29
N PRO A 153 -11.44 4.92 8.15
CA PRO A 153 -11.39 4.24 6.86
C PRO A 153 -12.11 5.05 5.77
N GLY A 154 -11.54 5.04 4.57
CA GLY A 154 -12.04 5.78 3.41
C GLY A 154 -11.63 7.26 3.36
N HIS A 155 -10.70 7.70 4.22
CA HIS A 155 -10.18 9.07 4.23
C HIS A 155 -8.66 9.06 4.35
N THR A 156 -7.99 9.94 3.61
CA THR A 156 -6.53 10.14 3.72
C THR A 156 -6.14 10.83 5.04
N LEU A 157 -4.85 10.74 5.34
CA LEU A 157 -4.16 11.58 6.32
C LEU A 157 -3.84 12.96 5.70
N GLY A 158 -3.13 13.80 6.45
CA GLY A 158 -2.76 15.17 6.06
C GLY A 158 -3.73 16.24 6.57
N MET A 159 -3.42 17.50 6.31
CA MET A 159 -4.31 18.63 6.60
C MET A 159 -5.49 18.66 5.63
N ASP A 160 -5.19 18.49 4.34
CA ASP A 160 -6.20 18.33 3.30
C ASP A 160 -6.62 16.86 3.24
N VAL A 161 -7.88 16.58 3.53
CA VAL A 161 -8.42 15.22 3.54
C VAL A 161 -9.12 14.94 2.22
N LYS A 162 -8.79 13.81 1.61
CA LYS A 162 -9.42 13.30 0.40
C LYS A 162 -10.18 11.99 0.70
N PRO A 163 -11.41 11.80 0.17
CA PRO A 163 -12.08 10.52 0.23
C PRO A 163 -11.39 9.50 -0.69
N VAL A 164 -11.25 8.28 -0.20
CA VAL A 164 -10.72 7.12 -0.93
C VAL A 164 -11.63 5.92 -0.69
N TRP A 165 -11.60 4.93 -1.56
CA TRP A 165 -12.25 3.64 -1.28
C TRP A 165 -11.31 2.81 -0.41
N SER A 166 -11.75 2.44 0.79
CA SER A 166 -11.02 1.50 1.65
C SER A 166 -11.62 0.11 1.55
N GLN A 167 -10.80 -0.94 1.59
CA GLN A 167 -11.26 -2.32 1.60
C GLN A 167 -12.16 -2.62 2.80
N ALA A 168 -12.05 -1.85 3.89
CA ALA A 168 -12.98 -1.90 5.02
C ALA A 168 -14.46 -1.61 4.65
N GLN A 169 -14.68 -0.85 3.58
CA GLN A 169 -16.00 -0.41 3.13
C GLN A 169 -16.38 -1.01 1.77
N HIS A 170 -15.39 -1.42 0.97
CA HIS A 170 -15.54 -1.86 -0.42
C HIS A 170 -14.96 -3.26 -0.68
N PHE A 171 -15.13 -4.18 0.26
CA PHE A 171 -14.74 -5.59 0.10
C PHE A 171 -15.78 -6.40 -0.71
N ASP A 172 -15.37 -7.56 -1.25
CA ASP A 172 -16.30 -8.54 -1.82
C ASP A 172 -17.16 -9.16 -0.70
N PRO A 173 -18.49 -9.03 -0.72
CA PRO A 173 -19.37 -9.60 0.31
C PRO A 173 -19.23 -11.11 0.52
N ALA A 174 -18.64 -11.86 -0.42
CA ALA A 174 -18.30 -13.27 -0.23
C ALA A 174 -17.13 -13.48 0.76
N TYR A 175 -16.33 -12.44 1.01
CA TYR A 175 -15.15 -12.44 1.87
C TYR A 175 -15.24 -11.30 2.91
N PRO A 176 -16.20 -11.34 3.85
CA PRO A 176 -16.43 -10.23 4.78
C PRO A 176 -15.27 -9.98 5.77
N ALA A 177 -14.36 -10.94 5.93
CA ALA A 177 -13.15 -10.76 6.72
C ALA A 177 -12.20 -9.72 6.11
N ASP A 178 -12.27 -9.49 4.79
CA ASP A 178 -11.46 -8.49 4.09
C ASP A 178 -11.69 -7.07 4.62
N ALA A 179 -12.81 -6.83 5.31
CA ALA A 179 -13.10 -5.56 5.95
C ALA A 179 -12.06 -5.14 7.01
N GLN A 180 -11.20 -6.07 7.48
CA GLN A 180 -10.14 -5.77 8.46
C GLN A 180 -8.93 -5.02 7.86
N PHE A 181 -8.73 -5.06 6.55
CA PHE A 181 -7.59 -4.46 5.85
C PHE A 181 -7.87 -3.00 5.50
N VAL A 182 -8.05 -2.18 6.55
CA VAL A 182 -8.41 -0.75 6.44
C VAL A 182 -7.41 0.09 5.64
N GLU A 183 -6.15 -0.34 5.63
CA GLU A 183 -5.01 0.29 4.96
C GLU A 183 -4.98 0.09 3.44
N ASN A 184 -5.68 -0.93 2.95
CA ASN A 184 -5.84 -1.17 1.52
C ASN A 184 -6.84 -0.16 0.98
N THR A 185 -6.36 0.77 0.16
CA THR A 185 -7.16 1.86 -0.39
C THR A 185 -7.01 1.98 -1.90
N MET A 186 -7.98 2.56 -2.58
CA MET A 186 -7.88 2.92 -4.00
C MET A 186 -8.68 4.19 -4.30
N TRP A 187 -8.30 4.91 -5.35
CA TRP A 187 -9.01 6.11 -5.82
C TRP A 187 -8.69 6.38 -7.29
N MET A 188 -9.44 7.32 -7.88
CA MET A 188 -9.22 7.81 -9.25
C MET A 188 -8.78 9.27 -9.22
N ASP A 189 -7.75 9.62 -9.98
CA ASP A 189 -7.42 11.01 -10.35
C ASP A 189 -7.02 11.07 -11.82
N GLY A 190 -7.56 12.03 -12.57
CA GLY A 190 -7.12 12.30 -13.95
C GLY A 190 -7.17 11.09 -14.89
N LYS A 191 -8.16 10.18 -14.73
CA LYS A 191 -8.22 8.86 -15.41
C LYS A 191 -7.06 7.91 -15.07
N VAL A 192 -6.48 8.02 -13.89
CA VAL A 192 -5.49 7.07 -13.34
C VAL A 192 -6.08 6.43 -12.10
N LEU A 193 -6.03 5.10 -12.02
CA LEU A 193 -6.40 4.38 -10.82
C LEU A 193 -5.16 4.22 -9.95
N PHE A 194 -5.26 4.62 -8.68
CA PHE A 194 -4.25 4.39 -7.67
C PHE A 194 -4.75 3.34 -6.69
N VAL A 195 -3.87 2.47 -6.20
CA VAL A 195 -4.18 1.45 -5.20
C VAL A 195 -3.01 1.26 -4.24
N THR A 196 -3.29 1.10 -2.95
CA THR A 196 -2.33 0.62 -1.95
C THR A 196 -2.65 -0.80 -1.52
N VAL A 197 -1.59 -1.56 -1.24
CA VAL A 197 -1.67 -2.96 -0.81
C VAL A 197 -0.71 -3.16 0.38
N ASN A 198 -1.14 -3.89 1.40
CA ASN A 198 -0.31 -4.27 2.55
C ASN A 198 0.55 -5.50 2.20
N MET A 199 1.59 -5.27 1.42
CA MET A 199 2.62 -6.26 1.10
C MET A 199 3.91 -5.92 1.86
N PRO A 200 4.13 -6.48 3.07
CA PRO A 200 5.33 -6.23 3.87
C PRO A 200 6.51 -7.07 3.37
N GLY A 201 7.70 -6.61 3.72
CA GLY A 201 8.99 -7.22 3.49
C GLY A 201 9.14 -8.55 4.23
N SER A 202 10.39 -9.00 4.38
CA SER A 202 10.68 -10.25 5.09
C SER A 202 9.93 -11.47 4.51
N ASN A 203 9.96 -11.57 3.17
CA ASN A 203 9.33 -12.63 2.38
C ASN A 203 7.83 -12.75 2.65
N ASN A 204 7.09 -11.63 2.64
CA ASN A 204 5.65 -11.59 2.93
C ASN A 204 5.33 -12.05 4.37
N ASP A 205 6.12 -11.60 5.35
CA ASP A 205 6.04 -12.03 6.77
C ASP A 205 6.11 -13.55 6.96
N THR A 206 6.93 -14.26 6.17
CA THR A 206 7.11 -15.71 6.35
C THR A 206 8.41 -16.08 7.05
N LEU A 207 9.24 -15.09 7.41
CA LEU A 207 10.36 -15.31 8.32
C LEU A 207 9.80 -15.57 9.74
N PRO A 208 10.14 -16.71 10.39
CA PRO A 208 9.46 -17.11 11.61
C PRO A 208 9.55 -16.10 12.75
N TRP A 209 8.40 -15.77 13.34
CA TRP A 209 8.37 -15.00 14.57
C TRP A 209 9.09 -15.76 15.69
N SER A 210 9.88 -15.04 16.48
CA SER A 210 10.83 -15.64 17.42
C SER A 210 10.67 -15.15 18.86
N GLY A 211 11.32 -15.82 19.80
CA GLY A 211 11.30 -15.46 21.22
C GLY A 211 9.91 -15.54 21.85
N ALA A 212 9.56 -14.54 22.67
CA ALA A 212 8.29 -14.46 23.38
C ALA A 212 7.07 -14.25 22.46
N PHE A 213 7.30 -13.95 21.18
CA PHE A 213 6.27 -13.68 20.18
C PHE A 213 6.14 -14.78 19.14
N SER A 214 6.87 -15.90 19.29
CA SER A 214 6.74 -17.03 18.37
C SER A 214 5.31 -17.58 18.41
N ASN A 215 4.63 -17.53 17.26
CA ASN A 215 3.28 -18.05 17.09
C ASN A 215 3.03 -18.43 15.62
N PRO A 216 3.56 -19.59 15.16
CA PRO A 216 3.47 -19.98 13.75
C PRO A 216 2.02 -20.06 13.23
N THR A 217 1.09 -20.55 14.06
CA THR A 217 -0.33 -20.64 13.66
C THR A 217 -0.95 -19.27 13.38
N ALA A 218 -0.65 -18.26 14.20
CA ALA A 218 -1.18 -16.92 13.98
C ALA A 218 -0.49 -16.22 12.81
N GLN A 219 0.82 -16.44 12.62
CA GLN A 219 1.57 -15.94 11.47
C GLN A 219 1.03 -16.52 10.16
N ASP A 220 0.92 -17.85 10.06
CA ASP A 220 0.39 -18.53 8.87
C ASP A 220 -1.03 -18.05 8.53
N GLN A 221 -1.87 -17.84 9.55
CA GLN A 221 -3.23 -17.32 9.37
C GLN A 221 -3.22 -15.87 8.87
N GLU A 222 -2.42 -14.98 9.47
CA GLU A 222 -2.29 -13.58 9.06
C GLU A 222 -1.84 -13.49 7.60
N VAL A 223 -0.76 -14.17 7.25
CA VAL A 223 -0.17 -14.14 5.90
C VAL A 223 -1.17 -14.64 4.87
N ALA A 224 -1.87 -15.75 5.16
CA ALA A 224 -2.88 -16.30 4.26
C ALA A 224 -4.05 -15.34 4.06
N GLU A 225 -4.64 -14.83 5.15
CA GLU A 225 -5.78 -13.91 5.08
C GLU A 225 -5.42 -12.61 4.36
N ARG A 226 -4.26 -12.02 4.67
CA ARG A 226 -3.79 -10.78 4.06
C ARG A 226 -3.46 -10.95 2.58
N THR A 227 -2.70 -11.99 2.22
CA THR A 227 -2.33 -12.24 0.81
C THR A 227 -3.58 -12.47 -0.05
N ASP A 228 -4.55 -13.22 0.47
CA ASP A 228 -5.82 -13.46 -0.21
C ASP A 228 -6.65 -12.17 -0.38
N ALA A 229 -6.71 -11.33 0.66
CA ALA A 229 -7.41 -10.05 0.63
C ALA A 229 -6.74 -9.04 -0.31
N ASP A 230 -5.41 -8.99 -0.32
CA ASP A 230 -4.59 -8.15 -1.21
C ASP A 230 -4.80 -8.54 -2.67
N VAL A 231 -4.83 -9.85 -2.97
CA VAL A 231 -5.12 -10.36 -4.31
C VAL A 231 -6.52 -9.94 -4.76
N ARG A 232 -7.55 -10.09 -3.92
CA ARG A 232 -8.93 -9.67 -4.23
C ARG A 232 -9.04 -8.15 -4.38
N TRP A 233 -8.31 -7.39 -3.58
CA TRP A 233 -8.27 -5.93 -3.67
C TRP A 233 -7.63 -5.47 -4.98
N LEU A 234 -6.51 -6.09 -5.37
CA LEU A 234 -5.85 -5.83 -6.64
C LEU A 234 -6.75 -6.19 -7.83
N GLN A 235 -7.44 -7.32 -7.79
CA GLN A 235 -8.44 -7.67 -8.81
C GLN A 235 -9.55 -6.60 -8.92
N SER A 236 -10.06 -6.13 -7.78
CA SER A 236 -11.10 -5.09 -7.74
C SER A 236 -10.59 -3.76 -8.30
N ALA A 237 -9.32 -3.42 -8.05
CA ALA A 237 -8.66 -2.24 -8.56
C ALA A 237 -8.60 -2.26 -10.10
N PHE A 238 -8.13 -3.36 -10.69
CA PHE A 238 -8.07 -3.51 -12.14
C PHE A 238 -9.46 -3.55 -12.80
N GLN A 239 -10.46 -4.20 -12.18
CA GLN A 239 -11.85 -4.14 -12.64
C GLN A 239 -12.40 -2.71 -12.62
N MET A 240 -12.07 -1.93 -11.59
CA MET A 240 -12.45 -0.52 -11.52
C MET A 240 -11.74 0.29 -12.61
N ALA A 241 -10.46 0.03 -12.86
CA ALA A 241 -9.69 0.67 -13.92
C ALA A 241 -10.34 0.43 -15.30
N GLU A 242 -10.74 -0.81 -15.61
CA GLU A 242 -11.46 -1.13 -16.84
C GLU A 242 -12.82 -0.42 -16.92
N LYS A 243 -13.63 -0.54 -15.86
CA LYS A 243 -14.99 0.04 -15.79
C LYS A 243 -14.99 1.56 -15.94
N THR A 244 -13.97 2.22 -15.42
CA THR A 244 -13.82 3.69 -15.45
C THR A 244 -12.96 4.19 -16.62
N HIS A 245 -12.50 3.27 -17.48
CA HIS A 245 -11.60 3.57 -18.59
C HIS A 245 -10.34 4.33 -18.15
N ALA A 246 -9.76 3.90 -17.03
CA ALA A 246 -8.47 4.38 -16.57
C ALA A 246 -7.41 4.13 -17.65
N ARG A 247 -6.49 5.08 -17.76
CA ARG A 247 -5.41 5.11 -18.74
C ARG A 247 -4.10 4.58 -18.18
N ALA A 248 -4.00 4.45 -16.86
CA ALA A 248 -2.90 3.84 -16.15
C ALA A 248 -3.36 3.34 -14.78
N VAL A 249 -2.60 2.41 -14.21
CA VAL A 249 -2.73 1.95 -12.83
C VAL A 249 -1.42 2.23 -12.08
N VAL A 250 -1.51 2.77 -10.87
CA VAL A 250 -0.37 3.01 -9.97
C VAL A 250 -0.61 2.25 -8.67
N ILE A 251 0.35 1.41 -8.28
CA ILE A 251 0.28 0.52 -7.13
C ILE A 251 1.34 0.97 -6.12
N GLY A 252 0.97 1.21 -4.88
CA GLY A 252 1.89 1.47 -3.77
C GLY A 252 1.89 0.32 -2.76
N GLN A 253 3.07 -0.21 -2.46
CA GLN A 253 3.28 -1.25 -1.44
C GLN A 253 4.68 -1.10 -0.83
N GLN A 254 4.99 -1.78 0.26
CA GLN A 254 6.34 -1.68 0.84
C GLN A 254 7.35 -2.60 0.14
N ALA A 255 7.06 -3.90 0.06
CA ALA A 255 8.07 -4.90 -0.27
C ALA A 255 8.73 -4.71 -1.64
N ASP A 256 10.06 -4.83 -1.68
CA ASP A 256 10.85 -5.00 -2.89
C ASP A 256 10.92 -6.50 -3.24
N MET A 257 9.97 -6.94 -4.07
CA MET A 257 9.85 -8.35 -4.44
C MET A 257 10.93 -8.82 -5.43
N TRP A 258 11.87 -7.95 -5.84
CA TRP A 258 12.99 -8.29 -6.73
C TRP A 258 14.35 -7.85 -6.19
N ASP A 259 14.46 -7.62 -4.88
CA ASP A 259 15.72 -7.20 -4.26
C ASP A 259 16.81 -8.28 -4.42
N PRO A 260 17.95 -7.97 -5.07
CA PRO A 260 19.06 -8.90 -5.19
C PRO A 260 19.61 -9.40 -3.85
N GLU A 261 19.54 -8.61 -2.77
CA GLU A 261 20.02 -9.05 -1.45
C GLU A 261 19.09 -10.11 -0.85
N ALA A 262 17.77 -9.88 -0.86
CA ALA A 262 16.76 -10.86 -0.43
C ALA A 262 16.77 -12.15 -1.29
N LEU A 263 17.10 -12.05 -2.59
CA LEU A 263 17.24 -13.24 -3.45
C LEU A 263 18.35 -14.16 -2.96
N ALA A 264 19.47 -13.62 -2.49
CA ALA A 264 20.60 -14.40 -1.97
C ALA A 264 20.23 -15.18 -0.69
N SER A 265 19.25 -14.70 0.07
CA SER A 265 18.73 -15.32 1.29
C SER A 265 17.49 -16.22 1.06
N ASN A 266 17.04 -16.37 -0.19
CA ASN A 266 15.83 -17.13 -0.54
C ASN A 266 14.54 -16.53 0.05
N GLU A 267 14.47 -15.20 0.16
CA GLU A 267 13.41 -14.44 0.84
C GLU A 267 12.44 -13.72 -0.12
N LEU A 268 12.32 -14.19 -1.36
CA LEU A 268 11.42 -13.60 -2.36
C LEU A 268 10.28 -14.53 -2.81
N TYR A 269 10.35 -15.82 -2.52
CA TYR A 269 9.46 -16.79 -3.19
C TYR A 269 8.03 -16.76 -2.68
N ASN A 270 7.77 -16.29 -1.45
CA ASN A 270 6.41 -16.21 -0.90
C ASN A 270 5.60 -15.03 -1.43
N TYR A 271 6.21 -14.14 -2.23
CA TYR A 271 5.49 -13.16 -3.03
C TYR A 271 4.92 -13.74 -4.34
N THR A 272 5.36 -14.94 -4.75
CA THR A 272 5.05 -15.49 -6.08
C THR A 272 3.56 -15.55 -6.42
N PRO A 273 2.64 -15.98 -5.54
CA PRO A 273 1.22 -15.97 -5.83
C PRO A 273 0.68 -14.57 -6.16
N TYR A 274 1.09 -13.56 -5.38
CA TYR A 274 0.71 -12.17 -5.61
C TYR A 274 1.32 -11.62 -6.91
N VAL A 275 2.62 -11.85 -7.15
CA VAL A 275 3.30 -11.36 -8.36
C VAL A 275 2.73 -12.00 -9.63
N GLN A 276 2.42 -13.30 -9.61
CA GLN A 276 1.76 -13.96 -10.73
C GLN A 276 0.38 -13.35 -11.00
N LYS A 277 -0.37 -12.98 -9.95
CA LYS A 277 -1.66 -12.32 -10.14
C LYS A 277 -1.52 -10.90 -10.66
N LEU A 278 -0.56 -10.13 -10.16
CA LEU A 278 -0.21 -8.82 -10.70
C LEU A 278 0.16 -8.89 -12.18
N ALA A 279 0.95 -9.89 -12.58
CA ALA A 279 1.34 -10.12 -13.96
C ALA A 279 0.14 -10.38 -14.88
N GLU A 280 -0.80 -11.24 -14.45
CA GLU A 280 -2.05 -11.52 -15.18
C GLU A 280 -2.88 -10.23 -15.35
N LEU A 281 -3.15 -9.52 -14.26
CA LEU A 281 -3.97 -8.31 -14.27
C LEU A 281 -3.35 -7.18 -15.10
N ALA A 282 -2.03 -7.01 -15.02
CA ALA A 282 -1.32 -6.01 -15.81
C ALA A 282 -1.44 -6.33 -17.31
N LEU A 283 -1.29 -7.59 -17.72
CA LEU A 283 -1.43 -7.99 -19.12
C LEU A 283 -2.86 -7.79 -19.63
N ASP A 284 -3.85 -8.19 -18.84
CA ASP A 284 -5.27 -8.06 -19.21
C ASP A 284 -5.69 -6.59 -19.34
N PHE A 285 -5.18 -5.71 -18.48
CA PHE A 285 -5.41 -4.27 -18.56
C PHE A 285 -4.87 -3.64 -19.86
N GLY A 286 -3.75 -4.15 -20.38
CA GLY A 286 -3.14 -3.70 -21.64
C GLY A 286 -2.59 -2.26 -21.65
N GLY A 287 -2.78 -1.50 -20.57
CA GLY A 287 -2.25 -0.14 -20.38
C GLY A 287 -1.02 -0.08 -19.47
N PRO A 288 -0.39 1.09 -19.31
CA PRO A 288 0.75 1.27 -18.40
C PRO A 288 0.40 1.00 -16.94
N VAL A 289 1.22 0.19 -16.27
CA VAL A 289 1.13 -0.11 -14.83
C VAL A 289 2.44 0.31 -14.16
N LEU A 290 2.35 1.05 -13.06
CA LEU A 290 3.48 1.46 -12.25
C LEU A 290 3.37 0.87 -10.85
N LEU A 291 4.41 0.18 -10.40
CA LEU A 291 4.60 -0.29 -9.04
C LEU A 291 5.58 0.63 -8.31
N LEU A 292 5.19 1.11 -7.14
CA LEU A 292 6.00 1.94 -6.25
C LEU A 292 6.27 1.16 -4.97
N ASN A 293 7.55 1.02 -4.60
CA ASN A 293 7.96 0.32 -3.38
C ASN A 293 9.13 1.01 -2.66
N GLY A 294 9.37 0.59 -1.42
CA GLY A 294 10.53 0.97 -0.60
C GLY A 294 11.40 -0.24 -0.34
N ASP A 295 11.60 -0.60 0.94
CA ASP A 295 12.16 -1.87 1.44
C ASP A 295 13.68 -2.01 1.19
N SER A 296 14.12 -2.07 -0.07
CA SER A 296 15.57 -2.15 -0.38
C SER A 296 16.32 -0.82 -0.18
N HIS A 297 15.59 0.25 0.17
CA HIS A 297 16.05 1.61 0.50
C HIS A 297 16.81 2.38 -0.60
N VAL A 298 17.18 1.74 -1.70
CA VAL A 298 18.02 2.31 -2.76
C VAL A 298 17.16 2.61 -3.97
N TYR A 299 17.26 3.84 -4.48
CA TYR A 299 16.50 4.21 -5.67
C TYR A 299 16.84 3.33 -6.88
N GLY A 300 15.81 2.83 -7.54
CA GLY A 300 15.91 2.06 -8.77
C GLY A 300 14.63 2.18 -9.60
N ALA A 301 14.76 2.13 -10.92
CA ALA A 301 13.62 2.08 -11.83
C ALA A 301 13.88 1.07 -12.94
N ASP A 302 12.99 0.10 -13.11
CA ASP A 302 13.14 -1.00 -14.05
C ASP A 302 11.79 -1.57 -14.52
N GLN A 303 11.85 -2.63 -15.31
CA GLN A 303 10.69 -3.42 -15.73
C GLN A 303 10.96 -4.89 -15.36
N PRO A 304 10.70 -5.28 -14.10
CA PRO A 304 11.28 -6.49 -13.52
C PRO A 304 10.77 -7.77 -14.19
N LEU A 305 9.61 -7.69 -14.86
CA LEU A 305 8.95 -8.80 -15.55
C LEU A 305 8.95 -8.66 -17.09
N ALA A 306 9.65 -7.68 -17.68
CA ALA A 306 9.64 -7.48 -19.13
C ALA A 306 10.32 -8.61 -19.91
N ASP A 307 11.36 -9.24 -19.34
CA ASP A 307 12.05 -10.39 -19.92
C ASP A 307 12.04 -11.57 -18.94
N PRO A 308 11.28 -12.66 -19.23
CA PRO A 308 11.23 -13.84 -18.36
C PRO A 308 12.56 -14.61 -18.30
N ALA A 309 13.52 -14.35 -19.21
CA ALA A 309 14.84 -14.95 -19.19
C ALA A 309 15.86 -14.15 -18.34
N SER A 310 15.54 -12.92 -17.96
CA SER A 310 16.38 -12.06 -17.11
C SER A 310 16.55 -12.62 -15.69
N ALA A 311 17.47 -12.04 -14.91
CA ALA A 311 17.67 -12.46 -13.53
C ALA A 311 16.42 -12.21 -12.66
N THR A 312 15.78 -11.05 -12.82
CA THR A 312 14.55 -10.67 -12.09
C THR A 312 13.32 -11.44 -12.60
N GLY A 313 13.21 -11.67 -13.92
CA GLY A 313 12.08 -12.38 -14.52
C GLY A 313 11.96 -13.85 -14.10
N LYS A 314 13.08 -14.47 -13.69
CA LYS A 314 13.11 -15.86 -13.20
C LYS A 314 12.59 -16.05 -11.79
N ILE A 315 12.53 -14.99 -10.97
CA ILE A 315 12.24 -15.09 -9.52
C ILE A 315 10.83 -15.65 -9.29
N HIS A 316 9.83 -15.10 -9.99
CA HIS A 316 8.41 -15.47 -9.80
C HIS A 316 7.82 -16.30 -10.96
N ASN A 317 8.65 -16.63 -11.95
CA ASN A 317 8.31 -17.49 -13.09
C ASN A 317 7.02 -17.04 -13.81
N THR A 318 6.92 -15.74 -14.14
CA THR A 318 5.81 -15.17 -14.89
C THR A 318 6.08 -15.23 -16.40
N VAL A 319 5.03 -15.02 -17.19
CA VAL A 319 5.20 -14.61 -18.60
C VAL A 319 5.77 -13.19 -18.67
N ALA A 320 6.17 -12.74 -19.87
CA ALA A 320 6.65 -11.38 -20.09
C ALA A 320 5.52 -10.35 -19.84
N VAL A 321 5.78 -9.34 -19.01
CA VAL A 321 4.86 -8.24 -18.66
C VAL A 321 5.54 -6.89 -18.98
N PRO A 322 5.63 -6.50 -20.26
CA PRO A 322 6.40 -5.32 -20.68
C PRO A 322 5.76 -3.97 -20.27
N ASN A 323 4.50 -3.98 -19.84
CA ASN A 323 3.76 -2.79 -19.42
C ASN A 323 3.82 -2.53 -17.91
N LEU A 324 4.52 -3.36 -17.13
CA LEU A 324 4.80 -3.13 -15.72
C LEU A 324 6.16 -2.46 -15.56
N THR A 325 6.14 -1.22 -15.07
CA THR A 325 7.32 -0.49 -14.60
C THR A 325 7.33 -0.50 -13.08
N ARG A 326 8.50 -0.61 -12.47
CA ARG A 326 8.69 -0.49 -11.03
C ARG A 326 9.62 0.67 -10.71
N ILE A 327 9.34 1.38 -9.62
CA ILE A 327 10.25 2.33 -9.00
C ILE A 327 10.37 2.00 -7.52
N THR A 328 11.59 1.67 -7.08
CA THR A 328 11.95 1.67 -5.66
C THR A 328 12.36 3.08 -5.27
N VAL A 329 11.75 3.65 -4.24
CA VAL A 329 12.12 4.97 -3.70
C VAL A 329 13.36 4.84 -2.80
N GLN A 330 14.20 5.88 -2.80
CA GLN A 330 15.30 5.97 -1.85
C GLN A 330 14.77 6.34 -0.46
N GLY A 331 15.32 5.71 0.57
CA GLY A 331 15.08 6.12 1.95
C GLY A 331 16.14 5.59 2.91
N SER A 332 15.73 5.13 4.07
CA SER A 332 16.63 4.80 5.18
C SER A 332 17.49 6.02 5.54
N THR A 333 18.81 5.87 5.57
CA THR A 333 19.77 6.95 5.77
C THR A 333 20.66 7.18 4.55
N ASN A 334 20.18 6.86 3.36
CA ASN A 334 20.90 7.09 2.10
C ASN A 334 21.02 8.60 1.80
N ALA A 335 22.18 9.01 1.28
CA ALA A 335 22.48 10.41 1.00
C ALA A 335 22.46 10.69 -0.51
N PRO A 336 21.74 11.73 -0.99
CA PRO A 336 20.87 12.61 -0.21
C PRO A 336 19.56 11.92 0.18
N ALA A 337 18.94 12.35 1.29
CA ALA A 337 17.54 12.02 1.52
C ALA A 337 16.65 12.88 0.61
N GLU A 338 15.71 12.22 -0.06
CA GLU A 338 14.94 12.74 -1.17
C GLU A 338 13.53 12.15 -1.21
N TRP A 339 12.65 12.78 -1.96
CA TRP A 339 11.34 12.24 -2.33
C TRP A 339 11.21 12.20 -3.85
N LEU A 340 10.41 11.27 -4.37
CA LEU A 340 10.16 11.13 -5.79
C LEU A 340 9.01 12.04 -6.22
N ARG A 341 9.26 13.01 -7.10
CA ARG A 341 8.21 13.75 -7.79
C ARG A 341 7.76 12.93 -8.99
N LEU A 342 6.61 12.28 -8.88
CA LEU A 342 6.02 11.49 -9.97
C LEU A 342 4.95 12.30 -10.68
N THR A 343 5.10 12.54 -11.98
CA THR A 343 4.08 13.14 -12.84
C THR A 343 3.52 12.10 -13.80
N ILE A 344 2.20 11.99 -13.82
CA ILE A 344 1.43 11.05 -14.61
C ILE A 344 0.60 11.87 -15.60
N ASP A 345 0.92 11.79 -16.90
CA ASP A 345 0.17 12.47 -17.98
C ASP A 345 -0.45 11.44 -18.94
N PRO A 346 -1.71 11.06 -18.72
CA PRO A 346 -2.39 10.02 -19.50
C PRO A 346 -2.75 10.43 -20.94
N ARG A 347 -2.46 11.67 -21.33
CA ARG A 347 -2.65 12.19 -22.69
C ARG A 347 -1.43 11.90 -23.57
N THR A 348 -0.32 11.50 -22.97
CA THR A 348 0.95 11.26 -23.68
C THR A 348 1.27 9.77 -23.79
N PRO A 349 2.09 9.34 -24.77
CA PRO A 349 2.54 7.95 -24.84
C PRO A 349 3.45 7.55 -23.67
N GLN A 350 4.24 8.50 -23.13
CA GLN A 350 5.06 8.32 -21.94
C GLN A 350 4.26 8.75 -20.72
N VAL A 351 3.35 7.89 -20.27
CA VAL A 351 2.39 8.24 -19.22
C VAL A 351 3.07 8.61 -17.90
N PHE A 352 4.22 8.02 -17.58
CA PHE A 352 4.96 8.28 -16.35
C PHE A 352 6.25 9.06 -16.60
N SER A 353 6.52 10.06 -15.76
CA SER A 353 7.77 10.80 -15.70
C SER A 353 8.07 11.14 -14.25
N TRP A 354 9.33 11.13 -13.85
CA TRP A 354 9.70 11.38 -12.46
C TRP A 354 11.09 11.99 -12.33
N GLU A 355 11.32 12.61 -11.18
CA GLU A 355 12.62 13.09 -10.74
C GLU A 355 12.74 12.97 -9.22
N ASN A 356 13.95 12.69 -8.74
CA ASN A 356 14.24 12.69 -7.31
C ASN A 356 14.50 14.14 -6.85
N VAL A 357 13.85 14.54 -5.77
CA VAL A 357 13.94 15.88 -5.20
C VAL A 357 14.63 15.80 -3.83
N PRO A 358 15.92 16.16 -3.73
CA PRO A 358 16.65 16.12 -2.47
C PRO A 358 16.15 17.23 -1.53
N TYR A 359 15.96 16.87 -0.26
CA TYR A 359 15.60 17.83 0.81
C TYR A 359 16.61 17.84 1.96
N CYS A 360 17.45 16.81 2.07
CA CYS A 360 18.47 16.68 3.11
C CYS A 360 19.72 16.03 2.52
N LYS A 361 20.85 16.76 2.53
CA LYS A 361 22.09 16.29 1.89
C LYS A 361 22.76 15.14 2.66
N ASP A 362 22.71 15.19 3.99
CA ASP A 362 23.29 14.16 4.87
C ASP A 362 22.29 13.80 6.00
N PRO A 363 21.54 12.70 5.86
CA PRO A 363 20.54 12.27 6.84
C PRO A 363 21.15 11.65 8.10
N LEU A 364 22.46 11.39 8.13
CA LEU A 364 23.15 10.84 9.30
C LEU A 364 23.67 11.92 10.24
N SER A 365 23.94 13.14 9.75
CA SER A 365 24.55 14.20 10.56
C SER A 365 23.65 15.41 10.81
N SER A 366 23.36 16.21 9.79
CA SER A 366 22.83 17.57 9.99
C SER A 366 21.85 18.05 8.92
N CYS A 367 21.58 17.24 7.90
CA CYS A 367 20.77 17.61 6.74
C CYS A 367 21.21 18.90 6.02
N LYS A 368 22.47 19.32 6.21
CA LYS A 368 23.10 20.51 5.58
C LYS A 368 23.96 20.18 4.38
#